data_AF-A0A8B7MXD6-F1
#
_entry.id   AF-A0A8B7MXD6-F1
#
_cell.length_a   1.000
_cell.length_b   1.000
_cell.length_c   1.000
_cell.angle_alpha   90.00
_cell.angle_beta   90.00
_cell.angle_gamma   90.00
#
_symmetry.space_group_name_H-M   'P 1'
#
loop_
_entity.id
_entity.type
_entity.pdbx_description
1 polymer ?
#
loop_
_entity_poly.entity_id
_entity_poly.type
_entity_poly.pdbx_seq_one_letter_code
_entity_poly.pdbx_strand_id
1 'polypeptide(L)'
;MQRSGSGWFETLLNSHVNVSSNGEIFSVKERRSNISSILQTLDEVYNLDWYSSASKNECTAAVGFKWMLNQGVIHHHDEIVKYFNQRGVSAIFLFRRNLLRRMVSVLANMHDRGAKQLNGTHKAHVHSRDEADVLARYKPTINVNSLVPELKQMDKWGADALDYFKSTRHILLYYEDLVNNRKKVKDVLKFLRLPKRKLSSRHVKIHRRPLSDQVENWDAVYDTLKGTEYESFLHADYQMQQETIS
;
A
#
# COMPACT_ATOMS: atom_id res chain seq x y z
N MET A 1 4.74 -0.95 -1.66
CA MET A 1 5.37 -1.58 -0.47
C MET A 1 4.30 -2.18 0.43
N GLN A 2 4.61 -3.23 1.19
CA GLN A 2 3.71 -3.79 2.21
C GLN A 2 3.37 -2.74 3.28
N ARG A 3 2.14 -2.82 3.82
CA ARG A 3 1.63 -1.96 4.91
C ARG A 3 1.73 -0.44 4.63
N SER A 4 1.70 -0.08 3.35
CA SER A 4 1.64 1.31 2.85
C SER A 4 0.22 1.89 2.76
N GLY A 5 -0.81 1.13 3.14
CA GLY A 5 -2.21 1.51 2.94
C GLY A 5 -2.80 1.11 1.58
N SER A 6 -2.04 0.38 0.75
CA SER A 6 -2.49 -0.04 -0.59
C SER A 6 -3.75 -0.89 -0.62
N GLY A 7 -4.01 -1.73 0.41
CA GLY A 7 -5.27 -2.46 0.51
C GLY A 7 -6.48 -1.55 0.77
N TRP A 8 -6.34 -0.54 1.63
CA TRP A 8 -7.40 0.47 1.81
C TRP A 8 -7.61 1.28 0.52
N PHE A 9 -6.52 1.75 -0.10
CA PHE A 9 -6.58 2.53 -1.33
C PHE A 9 -7.21 1.77 -2.50
N GLU A 10 -6.92 0.48 -2.64
CA GLU A 10 -7.58 -0.38 -3.64
C GLU A 10 -9.09 -0.47 -3.41
N THR A 11 -9.53 -0.75 -2.18
CA THR A 11 -10.98 -0.79 -1.89
C THR A 11 -11.65 0.56 -2.12
N LEU A 12 -10.93 1.66 -1.87
CA LEU A 12 -11.38 3.01 -2.18
C LEU A 12 -11.57 3.19 -3.69
N LEU A 13 -10.60 2.78 -4.51
CA LEU A 13 -10.70 2.84 -5.97
C LEU A 13 -11.81 1.93 -6.53
N ASN A 14 -11.94 0.70 -6.02
CA ASN A 14 -12.97 -0.25 -6.43
C ASN A 14 -14.40 0.18 -6.06
N SER A 15 -14.57 1.22 -5.22
CA SER A 15 -15.88 1.84 -5.02
C SER A 15 -16.32 2.71 -6.22
N HIS A 16 -15.41 3.00 -7.15
CA HIS A 16 -15.74 3.68 -8.39
C HIS A 16 -16.25 2.67 -9.42
N VAL A 17 -17.46 2.91 -9.94
CA VAL A 17 -18.14 2.00 -10.88
C VAL A 17 -17.32 1.63 -12.12
N ASN A 18 -16.49 2.55 -12.63
CA ASN A 18 -15.67 2.33 -13.82
C ASN A 18 -14.25 1.79 -13.51
N VAL A 19 -13.99 1.30 -12.28
CA VAL A 19 -12.67 0.79 -11.88
C VAL A 19 -12.78 -0.66 -11.41
N SER A 20 -11.85 -1.49 -11.86
CA SER A 20 -11.66 -2.86 -11.37
C SER A 20 -10.20 -3.14 -11.07
N SER A 21 -9.84 -3.22 -9.80
CA SER A 21 -8.54 -3.66 -9.31
C SER A 21 -8.61 -5.08 -8.77
N ASN A 22 -7.72 -5.95 -9.27
CA ASN A 22 -7.74 -7.40 -9.08
C ASN A 22 -6.86 -7.90 -7.92
N GLY A 23 -6.59 -7.07 -6.90
CA GLY A 23 -5.79 -7.47 -5.75
C GLY A 23 -4.30 -7.68 -6.09
N GLU A 24 -3.61 -8.44 -5.24
CA GLU A 24 -2.17 -8.71 -5.37
C GLU A 24 -1.90 -9.94 -6.25
N ILE A 25 -2.12 -9.82 -7.56
CA ILE A 25 -2.00 -10.94 -8.50
C ILE A 25 -0.60 -11.58 -8.52
N PHE A 26 0.46 -10.80 -8.25
CA PHE A 26 1.85 -11.25 -8.18
C PHE A 26 2.29 -11.75 -6.79
N SER A 27 1.35 -11.92 -5.86
CA SER A 27 1.62 -12.68 -4.62
C SER A 27 1.86 -14.16 -4.90
N VAL A 28 1.25 -14.69 -5.96
CA VAL A 28 1.43 -16.04 -6.51
C VAL A 28 2.81 -16.15 -7.16
N LYS A 29 3.62 -17.13 -6.74
CA LYS A 29 5.04 -17.22 -7.14
C LYS A 29 5.19 -17.55 -8.63
N GLU A 30 4.32 -18.40 -9.14
CA GLU A 30 4.32 -18.92 -10.51
C GLU A 30 4.22 -17.78 -11.53
N ARG A 31 3.34 -16.80 -11.26
CA ARG A 31 3.12 -15.59 -12.08
C ARG A 31 4.33 -14.66 -12.15
N ARG A 32 5.30 -14.81 -11.24
CA ARG A 32 6.52 -14.01 -11.19
C ARG A 32 7.79 -14.86 -11.13
N SER A 33 7.72 -16.07 -11.67
CA SER A 33 8.85 -17.01 -11.70
C SER A 33 9.99 -16.53 -12.60
N ASN A 34 9.66 -15.79 -13.66
CA ASN A 34 10.59 -15.15 -14.59
C ASN A 34 9.87 -14.01 -15.35
N ILE A 35 10.60 -13.25 -16.17
CA ILE A 35 10.04 -12.14 -16.94
C ILE A 35 8.95 -12.58 -17.92
N SER A 36 9.06 -13.74 -18.58
CA SER A 36 8.02 -14.22 -19.50
C SER A 36 6.68 -14.43 -18.79
N SER A 37 6.70 -15.06 -17.62
CA SER A 37 5.50 -15.27 -16.77
C SER A 37 4.89 -13.94 -16.32
N ILE A 38 5.74 -12.96 -16.01
CA ILE A 38 5.30 -11.61 -15.64
C ILE A 38 4.56 -10.95 -16.79
N LEU A 39 5.18 -10.90 -17.98
CA LEU A 39 4.60 -10.25 -19.15
C LEU A 39 3.30 -10.94 -19.60
N GLN A 40 3.25 -12.27 -19.54
CA GLN A 40 2.02 -13.02 -19.80
C GLN A 40 0.91 -12.63 -18.82
N THR A 41 1.21 -12.54 -17.52
CA THR A 41 0.23 -12.12 -16.51
C THR A 41 -0.23 -10.67 -16.73
N LEU A 42 0.68 -9.78 -17.16
CA LEU A 42 0.32 -8.40 -17.50
C LEU A 42 -0.61 -8.35 -18.72
N ASP A 43 -0.34 -9.15 -19.76
CA ASP A 43 -1.18 -9.24 -20.94
C ASP A 43 -2.57 -9.81 -20.61
N GLU A 44 -2.67 -10.81 -19.73
CA GLU A 44 -3.97 -11.32 -19.25
C GLU A 44 -4.81 -10.19 -18.66
N VAL A 45 -4.24 -9.38 -17.75
CA VAL A 45 -4.95 -8.26 -17.13
C VAL A 45 -5.28 -7.16 -18.12
N TYR A 46 -4.33 -6.82 -19.00
CA TYR A 46 -4.52 -5.80 -20.03
C TYR A 46 -5.67 -6.15 -20.97
N ASN A 47 -5.84 -7.44 -21.28
CA ASN A 47 -6.87 -7.95 -22.16
C ASN A 47 -8.20 -8.28 -21.46
N LEU A 48 -8.32 -8.14 -20.13
CA LEU A 48 -9.56 -8.48 -19.40
C LEU A 48 -10.80 -7.71 -19.90
N ASP A 49 -10.62 -6.49 -20.42
CA ASP A 49 -11.76 -5.75 -20.98
C ASP A 49 -12.19 -6.31 -22.35
N TRP A 50 -11.29 -6.96 -23.09
CA TRP A 50 -11.53 -7.56 -24.41
C TRP A 50 -12.35 -8.86 -24.35
N TYR A 51 -12.25 -9.64 -23.27
CA TYR A 51 -12.86 -10.98 -23.19
C TYR A 51 -14.31 -11.02 -22.65
N SER A 52 -14.96 -9.89 -22.35
CA SER A 52 -16.36 -9.93 -21.89
C SER A 52 -17.35 -9.86 -23.06
N SER A 53 -18.06 -10.96 -23.34
CA SER A 53 -19.13 -11.07 -24.34
C SER A 53 -20.49 -10.47 -23.91
N ALA A 54 -20.56 -9.87 -22.71
CA ALA A 54 -21.80 -9.35 -22.13
C ALA A 54 -22.04 -7.87 -22.51
N SER A 55 -23.30 -7.49 -22.72
CA SER A 55 -23.73 -6.09 -22.71
C SER A 55 -23.46 -5.52 -21.32
N LYS A 56 -22.30 -4.90 -21.12
CA LYS A 56 -21.99 -4.22 -19.88
C LYS A 56 -22.91 -3.01 -19.79
N ASN A 57 -23.81 -2.99 -18.79
CA ASN A 57 -24.63 -1.82 -18.49
C ASN A 57 -23.76 -0.60 -18.07
N GLU A 58 -22.45 -0.81 -17.82
CA GLU A 58 -21.49 0.19 -17.36
C GLU A 58 -20.08 -0.13 -17.92
N CYS A 59 -19.45 0.83 -18.60
CA CYS A 59 -18.11 0.63 -19.20
C CYS A 59 -17.00 0.69 -18.13
N THR A 60 -16.12 -0.31 -18.07
CA THR A 60 -14.89 -0.23 -17.25
C THR A 60 -13.91 0.71 -17.92
N ALA A 61 -13.44 1.75 -17.20
CA ALA A 61 -12.49 2.73 -17.74
C ALA A 61 -11.05 2.46 -17.27
N ALA A 62 -10.88 1.78 -16.13
CA ALA A 62 -9.56 1.38 -15.63
C ALA A 62 -9.61 -0.03 -15.03
N VAL A 63 -8.78 -0.92 -15.58
CA VAL A 63 -8.49 -2.24 -15.01
C VAL A 63 -7.08 -2.23 -14.46
N GLY A 64 -6.86 -2.81 -13.29
CA GLY A 64 -5.56 -2.83 -12.66
C GLY A 64 -5.42 -3.92 -11.60
N PHE A 65 -4.33 -3.79 -10.84
CA PHE A 65 -3.96 -4.70 -9.77
C PHE A 65 -2.97 -4.00 -8.84
N LYS A 66 -2.69 -4.62 -7.70
CA LYS A 66 -1.64 -4.21 -6.78
C LYS A 66 -0.38 -5.02 -6.99
N TRP A 67 0.76 -4.34 -6.95
CA TRP A 67 2.07 -4.97 -7.00
C TRP A 67 2.96 -4.47 -5.87
N MET A 68 3.46 -5.37 -5.03
CA MET A 68 4.43 -5.01 -4.00
C MET A 68 5.85 -4.97 -4.59
N LEU A 69 6.69 -4.04 -4.12
CA LEU A 69 8.04 -3.85 -4.67
C LEU A 69 8.92 -5.10 -4.57
N ASN A 70 8.72 -5.92 -3.54
CA ASN A 70 9.43 -7.19 -3.34
C ASN A 70 8.83 -8.37 -4.15
N GLN A 71 7.86 -8.13 -5.03
CA GLN A 71 7.23 -9.15 -5.87
C GLN A 71 7.77 -9.16 -7.30
N GLY A 72 9.06 -8.93 -7.48
CA GLY A 72 9.75 -9.05 -8.78
C GLY A 72 9.78 -7.77 -9.64
N VAL A 73 8.92 -6.78 -9.37
CA VAL A 73 8.85 -5.53 -10.15
C VAL A 73 10.16 -4.75 -10.18
N ILE A 74 10.92 -4.77 -9.07
CA ILE A 74 12.23 -4.11 -9.00
C ILE A 74 13.32 -4.93 -9.71
N HIS A 75 13.21 -6.26 -9.71
CA HIS A 75 14.24 -7.13 -10.28
C HIS A 75 14.19 -7.17 -11.82
N HIS A 76 13.01 -6.98 -12.40
CA HIS A 76 12.77 -7.01 -13.84
C HIS A 76 12.32 -5.63 -14.36
N HIS A 77 12.88 -4.55 -13.80
CA HIS A 77 12.36 -3.20 -14.05
C HIS A 77 12.47 -2.79 -15.52
N ASP A 78 13.52 -3.21 -16.25
CA ASP A 78 13.80 -2.73 -17.60
C ASP A 78 12.71 -3.19 -18.58
N GLU A 79 12.36 -4.47 -18.50
CA GLU A 79 11.33 -5.08 -19.33
C GLU A 79 9.93 -4.58 -18.95
N ILE A 80 9.67 -4.38 -17.66
CA ILE A 80 8.37 -3.87 -17.18
C ILE A 80 8.18 -2.40 -17.57
N VAL A 81 9.22 -1.56 -17.46
CA VAL A 81 9.18 -0.15 -17.90
C VAL A 81 8.92 -0.08 -19.40
N LYS A 82 9.59 -0.93 -20.20
CA LYS A 82 9.33 -1.03 -21.64
C LYS A 82 7.89 -1.43 -21.91
N TYR A 83 7.35 -2.44 -21.23
CA TYR A 83 5.96 -2.86 -21.36
C TYR A 83 4.99 -1.72 -21.00
N PHE A 84 5.22 -1.03 -19.88
CA PHE A 84 4.35 0.04 -19.41
C PHE A 84 4.26 1.18 -20.43
N ASN A 85 5.40 1.57 -21.01
CA ASN A 85 5.45 2.60 -22.03
C ASN A 85 4.78 2.17 -23.33
N GLN A 86 5.00 0.93 -23.78
CA GLN A 86 4.41 0.40 -25.01
C GLN A 86 2.88 0.25 -24.92
N ARG A 87 2.37 -0.15 -23.75
CA ARG A 87 0.93 -0.40 -23.52
C ARG A 87 0.19 0.79 -22.89
N GLY A 88 0.88 1.89 -22.59
CA GLY A 88 0.27 3.05 -21.93
C GLY A 88 -0.22 2.78 -20.50
N VAL A 89 0.42 1.84 -19.79
CA VAL A 89 0.08 1.51 -18.40
C VAL A 89 0.35 2.71 -17.50
N SER A 90 -0.58 2.95 -16.58
CA SER A 90 -0.49 4.04 -15.60
C SER A 90 -0.11 3.50 -14.24
N ALA A 91 1.04 3.92 -13.71
CA ALA A 91 1.55 3.45 -12.42
C ALA A 91 1.17 4.41 -11.28
N ILE A 92 0.73 3.87 -10.15
CA ILE A 92 0.51 4.64 -8.91
C ILE A 92 1.48 4.13 -7.85
N PHE A 93 2.47 4.92 -7.50
CA PHE A 93 3.36 4.63 -6.39
C PHE A 93 2.71 5.11 -5.09
N LEU A 94 2.32 4.16 -4.23
CA LEU A 94 1.80 4.47 -2.91
C LEU A 94 2.80 4.09 -1.83
N PHE A 95 3.35 5.11 -1.17
CA PHE A 95 4.29 4.96 -0.06
C PHE A 95 3.69 5.49 1.24
N ARG A 96 4.38 5.21 2.34
CA ARG A 96 4.02 5.68 3.68
C ARG A 96 5.22 6.42 4.23
N ARG A 97 5.08 7.70 4.58
CA ARG A 97 6.20 8.54 4.99
C ARG A 97 6.85 8.04 6.27
N ASN A 98 6.04 7.71 7.27
CA ASN A 98 6.56 7.22 8.54
C ASN A 98 6.86 5.70 8.43
N LEU A 99 8.12 5.38 8.12
CA LEU A 99 8.58 4.00 7.95
C LEU A 99 8.63 3.22 9.27
N LEU A 100 8.84 3.89 10.41
CA LEU A 100 8.75 3.26 11.73
C LEU A 100 7.33 2.76 12.01
N ARG A 101 6.30 3.60 11.78
CA ARG A 101 4.89 3.19 11.86
C ARG A 101 4.54 2.07 10.90
N ARG A 102 5.16 2.07 9.72
CA ARG A 102 5.01 0.98 8.76
C ARG A 102 5.60 -0.32 9.31
N MET A 103 6.80 -0.27 9.90
CA MET A 103 7.48 -1.41 10.53
C MET A 103 6.66 -2.01 11.67
N VAL A 104 6.18 -1.19 12.60
CA VAL A 104 5.25 -1.63 13.67
C VAL A 104 4.05 -2.37 13.08
N SER A 105 3.45 -1.81 12.02
CA SER A 105 2.32 -2.47 11.36
C SER A 105 2.69 -3.76 10.62
N VAL A 106 3.94 -3.93 10.17
CA VAL A 106 4.42 -5.19 9.57
C VAL A 106 4.56 -6.25 10.66
N LEU A 107 5.23 -5.90 11.76
CA LEU A 107 5.46 -6.81 12.89
C LEU A 107 4.14 -7.27 13.52
N ALA A 108 3.20 -6.36 13.74
CA ALA A 108 1.86 -6.71 14.25
C ALA A 108 1.09 -7.64 13.29
N ASN A 109 1.18 -7.39 11.97
CA ASN A 109 0.56 -8.29 10.99
C ASN A 109 1.23 -9.66 10.94
N MET A 110 2.55 -9.74 11.14
CA MET A 110 3.28 -11.00 11.21
C MET A 110 2.90 -11.79 12.46
N HIS A 111 2.77 -11.13 13.60
CA HIS A 111 2.29 -11.75 14.83
C HIS A 111 0.89 -12.36 14.64
N ASP A 112 -0.05 -11.60 14.08
CA ASP A 112 -1.42 -12.09 13.85
C ASP A 112 -1.50 -13.29 12.89
N ARG A 113 -0.53 -13.49 11.98
CA ARG A 113 -0.50 -14.70 11.14
C ARG A 113 -0.35 -15.98 11.97
N GLY A 114 0.41 -15.92 13.07
CA GLY A 114 0.58 -17.03 14.00
C GLY A 114 -0.51 -17.05 15.06
N ALA A 115 -0.72 -15.91 15.73
CA ALA A 115 -1.62 -15.78 16.87
C ALA A 115 -3.10 -15.83 16.48
N LYS A 116 -3.45 -15.45 15.24
CA LYS A 116 -4.82 -15.48 14.70
C LYS A 116 -5.84 -14.84 15.66
N GLN A 117 -5.57 -13.60 16.03
CA GLN A 117 -6.16 -12.92 17.18
C GLN A 117 -7.67 -12.67 17.03
N LEU A 118 -8.21 -12.77 15.82
CA LEU A 118 -9.64 -12.61 15.53
C LEU A 118 -10.26 -13.98 15.19
N ASN A 119 -10.83 -14.63 16.19
CA ASN A 119 -11.56 -15.89 16.07
C ASN A 119 -10.77 -16.99 15.32
N GLY A 120 -9.48 -17.12 15.59
CA GLY A 120 -8.65 -18.14 14.94
C GLY A 120 -8.37 -17.86 13.45
N THR A 121 -8.64 -16.64 12.98
CA THR A 121 -8.40 -16.21 11.61
C THR A 121 -7.40 -15.04 11.55
N HIS A 122 -6.42 -15.12 10.64
CA HIS A 122 -5.54 -13.99 10.32
C HIS A 122 -6.30 -12.91 9.55
N LYS A 123 -6.19 -11.65 9.95
CA LYS A 123 -6.83 -10.50 9.28
C LYS A 123 -5.82 -9.38 9.02
N ALA A 124 -5.45 -9.21 7.75
CA ALA A 124 -4.59 -8.10 7.33
C ALA A 124 -5.32 -6.72 7.32
N HIS A 125 -6.64 -6.76 7.20
CA HIS A 125 -7.54 -5.61 7.18
C HIS A 125 -8.80 -5.94 8.01
N VAL A 126 -9.39 -4.93 8.62
CA VAL A 126 -10.55 -5.04 9.51
C VAL A 126 -11.63 -4.04 9.12
N HIS A 127 -12.87 -4.32 9.51
CA HIS A 127 -14.03 -3.51 9.15
C HIS A 127 -14.68 -2.82 10.36
N SER A 128 -14.32 -3.21 11.58
CA SER A 128 -14.82 -2.57 12.81
C SER A 128 -13.70 -1.98 13.65
N ARG A 129 -14.06 -1.05 14.53
CA ARG A 129 -13.13 -0.46 15.51
C ARG A 129 -12.71 -1.49 16.56
N ASP A 130 -13.61 -2.38 16.96
CA ASP A 130 -13.32 -3.40 17.97
C ASP A 130 -12.28 -4.42 17.46
N GLU A 131 -12.42 -4.87 16.21
CA GLU A 131 -11.42 -5.72 15.56
C GLU A 131 -10.07 -5.02 15.45
N ALA A 132 -10.07 -3.75 15.06
CA ALA A 132 -8.87 -2.91 15.01
C ALA A 132 -8.20 -2.81 16.38
N ASP A 133 -8.98 -2.62 17.45
CA ASP A 133 -8.46 -2.47 18.80
C ASP A 133 -7.92 -3.79 19.35
N VAL A 134 -8.47 -4.95 18.98
CA VAL A 134 -7.90 -6.26 19.33
C VAL A 134 -6.53 -6.45 18.68
N LEU A 135 -6.41 -6.18 17.36
CA LEU A 135 -5.14 -6.34 16.65
C LEU A 135 -4.07 -5.35 17.13
N ALA A 136 -4.47 -4.13 17.50
CA ALA A 136 -3.56 -3.09 17.98
C ALA A 136 -3.04 -3.31 19.42
N ARG A 137 -3.52 -4.33 20.15
CA ARG A 137 -3.01 -4.66 21.50
C ARG A 137 -1.59 -5.20 21.48
N TYR A 138 -1.20 -5.87 20.39
CA TYR A 138 0.14 -6.41 20.28
C TYR A 138 1.15 -5.28 20.10
N LYS A 139 2.12 -5.20 21.01
CA LYS A 139 3.25 -4.27 20.94
C LYS A 139 4.50 -5.05 20.54
N PRO A 140 5.03 -4.88 19.31
CA PRO A 140 6.29 -5.51 18.95
C PRO A 140 7.47 -4.92 19.74
N THR A 141 8.41 -5.79 20.08
CA THR A 141 9.78 -5.40 20.42
C THR A 141 10.57 -5.21 19.13
N ILE A 142 11.18 -4.04 18.95
CA ILE A 142 11.96 -3.69 17.76
C ILE A 142 13.44 -3.94 18.02
N ASN A 143 14.13 -4.61 17.10
CA ASN A 143 15.58 -4.78 17.15
C ASN A 143 16.28 -3.46 16.79
N VAL A 144 16.79 -2.76 17.81
CA VAL A 144 17.46 -1.46 17.63
C VAL A 144 18.75 -1.55 16.80
N ASN A 145 19.44 -2.69 16.82
CA ASN A 145 20.69 -2.87 16.08
C ASN A 145 20.47 -2.89 14.56
N SER A 146 19.30 -3.36 14.11
CA SER A 146 18.93 -3.39 12.68
C SER A 146 18.01 -2.26 12.26
N LEU A 147 17.50 -1.46 13.21
CA LEU A 147 16.46 -0.45 12.95
C LEU A 147 16.86 0.57 11.88
N VAL A 148 17.96 1.30 12.08
CA VAL A 148 18.42 2.32 11.12
C VAL A 148 18.78 1.71 9.75
N PRO A 149 19.55 0.59 9.67
CA PRO A 149 19.77 -0.11 8.41
C PRO A 149 18.49 -0.51 7.67
N GLU A 150 17.48 -1.03 8.38
CA GLU A 150 16.20 -1.43 7.79
C GLU A 150 15.42 -0.22 7.26
N LEU A 151 15.40 0.91 7.99
CA LEU A 151 14.77 2.14 7.51
C LEU A 151 15.46 2.65 6.23
N LYS A 152 16.80 2.70 6.22
CA LYS A 152 17.63 3.06 5.04
C LYS A 152 17.33 2.20 3.83
N GLN A 153 17.29 0.89 4.01
CA GLN A 153 17.03 -0.04 2.93
C GLN A 153 15.64 0.19 2.30
N MET A 154 14.67 0.60 3.11
CA MET A 154 13.28 0.80 2.68
C MET A 154 13.10 2.12 1.95
N ASP A 155 13.79 3.18 2.39
CA ASP A 155 13.88 4.41 1.62
C ASP A 155 14.58 4.19 0.29
N LYS A 156 15.71 3.46 0.30
CA LYS A 156 16.43 3.11 -0.92
C LYS A 156 15.53 2.37 -1.91
N TRP A 157 14.77 1.37 -1.48
CA TRP A 157 13.80 0.69 -2.37
C TRP A 157 12.72 1.61 -2.91
N GLY A 158 12.26 2.61 -2.13
CA GLY A 158 11.32 3.61 -2.61
C GLY A 158 11.94 4.52 -3.66
N ALA A 159 13.17 4.99 -3.43
CA ALA A 159 13.92 5.84 -4.34
C ALA A 159 14.27 5.10 -5.64
N ASP A 160 14.83 3.90 -5.55
CA ASP A 160 15.18 3.05 -6.69
C ASP A 160 13.91 2.78 -7.56
N ALA A 161 12.77 2.47 -6.94
CA ALA A 161 11.51 2.29 -7.67
C ALA A 161 11.08 3.53 -8.47
N LEU A 162 11.24 4.72 -7.90
CA LEU A 162 10.90 5.97 -8.59
C LEU A 162 11.89 6.28 -9.71
N ASP A 163 13.18 6.02 -9.49
CA ASP A 163 14.21 6.26 -10.51
C ASP A 163 14.04 5.30 -11.70
N TYR A 164 13.86 4.00 -11.45
CA TYR A 164 13.66 3.01 -12.51
C TYR A 164 12.43 3.30 -13.36
N PHE A 165 11.33 3.74 -12.74
CA PHE A 165 10.06 3.98 -13.43
C PHE A 165 9.85 5.45 -13.85
N LYS A 166 10.86 6.31 -13.75
CA LYS A 166 10.74 7.75 -14.02
C LYS A 166 10.24 8.09 -15.43
N SER A 167 10.52 7.22 -16.41
CA SER A 167 10.09 7.38 -17.80
C SER A 167 8.66 6.92 -18.05
N THR A 168 8.04 6.23 -17.09
CA THR A 168 6.66 5.74 -17.22
C THR A 168 5.64 6.80 -16.83
N ARG A 169 4.40 6.65 -17.29
CA ARG A 169 3.27 7.45 -16.83
C ARG A 169 2.94 7.09 -15.38
N HIS A 170 3.43 7.86 -14.43
CA HIS A 170 3.24 7.57 -13.00
C HIS A 170 2.80 8.78 -12.17
N ILE A 171 2.24 8.49 -10.99
CA ILE A 171 2.00 9.47 -9.92
C ILE A 171 2.52 8.90 -8.59
N LEU A 172 3.14 9.77 -7.78
CA LEU A 172 3.57 9.46 -6.42
C LEU A 172 2.54 9.95 -5.42
N LEU A 173 2.11 9.04 -4.54
CA LEU A 173 1.20 9.29 -3.44
C LEU A 173 1.82 8.82 -2.13
N TYR A 174 1.52 9.56 -1.08
CA TYR A 174 1.80 9.14 0.28
C TYR A 174 0.49 8.92 1.03
N TYR A 175 0.43 7.83 1.79
CA TYR A 175 -0.74 7.44 2.57
C TYR A 175 -1.27 8.58 3.45
N GLU A 176 -0.36 9.30 4.11
CA GLU A 176 -0.65 10.46 4.95
C GLU A 176 -1.46 11.52 4.20
N ASP A 177 -1.15 11.79 2.93
CA ASP A 177 -1.86 12.79 2.14
C ASP A 177 -3.24 12.28 1.72
N LEU A 178 -3.37 10.98 1.44
CA LEU A 178 -4.64 10.40 1.02
C LEU A 178 -5.66 10.38 2.15
N VAL A 179 -5.22 10.12 3.38
CA VAL A 179 -6.13 10.09 4.55
C VAL A 179 -6.48 11.50 5.04
N ASN A 180 -5.57 12.47 4.91
CA ASN A 180 -5.78 13.83 5.43
C ASN A 180 -6.32 14.80 4.36
N ASN A 181 -6.19 14.51 3.06
CA ASN A 181 -6.51 15.46 2.00
C ASN A 181 -7.37 14.84 0.89
N ARG A 182 -8.68 15.13 0.94
CA ARG A 182 -9.65 14.73 -0.08
C ARG A 182 -9.32 15.24 -1.49
N LYS A 183 -8.51 16.29 -1.64
CA LYS A 183 -8.06 16.79 -2.96
C LYS A 183 -7.18 15.77 -3.68
N LYS A 184 -6.33 15.04 -2.95
CA LYS A 184 -5.43 14.04 -3.56
C LYS A 184 -6.20 12.90 -4.22
N VAL A 185 -7.33 12.49 -3.65
CA VAL A 185 -8.21 11.50 -4.30
C VAL A 185 -8.74 12.03 -5.64
N LYS A 186 -9.06 13.33 -5.75
CA LYS A 186 -9.47 13.96 -7.02
C LYS A 186 -8.33 13.97 -8.04
N ASP A 187 -7.10 14.20 -7.60
CA ASP A 187 -5.91 14.15 -8.47
C ASP A 187 -5.69 12.74 -9.03
N VAL A 188 -5.93 11.70 -8.22
CA VAL A 188 -5.90 10.29 -8.68
C VAL A 188 -6.97 10.01 -9.73
N LEU A 189 -8.21 10.43 -9.50
CA LEU A 189 -9.28 10.24 -10.50
C LEU A 189 -8.93 10.96 -11.82
N LYS A 190 -8.40 12.20 -11.74
CA LYS A 190 -7.93 12.93 -12.92
C LYS A 190 -6.78 12.21 -13.61
N PHE A 191 -5.80 11.70 -12.87
CA PHE A 191 -4.68 10.93 -13.39
C PHE A 191 -5.17 9.67 -14.12
N LEU A 192 -6.15 8.96 -13.57
CA LEU A 192 -6.75 7.79 -14.21
C LEU A 192 -7.78 8.13 -15.29
N ARG A 193 -8.03 9.43 -15.57
CA ARG A 193 -9.05 9.92 -16.52
C ARG A 193 -10.47 9.44 -16.19
N LEU A 194 -10.77 9.30 -14.90
CA LEU A 194 -12.06 8.86 -14.40
C LEU A 194 -12.97 10.07 -14.10
N PRO A 195 -14.30 9.91 -14.25
CA PRO A 195 -15.27 10.85 -13.72
C PRO A 195 -15.04 11.14 -12.24
N LYS A 196 -15.28 12.39 -11.82
CA LYS A 196 -15.20 12.73 -10.39
C LYS A 196 -16.38 12.09 -9.66
N ARG A 197 -16.10 11.23 -8.69
CA ARG A 197 -17.09 10.62 -7.80
C ARG A 197 -16.59 10.58 -6.37
N LYS A 198 -17.53 10.51 -5.42
CA LYS A 198 -17.20 10.22 -4.02
C LYS A 198 -16.80 8.75 -3.93
N LEU A 199 -15.61 8.50 -3.41
CA LEU A 199 -15.11 7.15 -3.14
C LEU A 199 -15.32 6.82 -1.66
N SER A 200 -15.43 5.53 -1.34
CA SER A 200 -15.55 5.05 0.03
C SER A 200 -14.81 3.73 0.23
N SER A 201 -14.36 3.47 1.45
CA SER A 201 -13.78 2.19 1.85
C SER A 201 -14.34 1.80 3.21
N ARG A 202 -14.58 0.50 3.41
CA ARG A 202 -14.97 -0.07 4.71
C ARG A 202 -13.76 -0.49 5.55
N HIS A 203 -12.53 -0.32 5.07
CA HIS A 203 -11.34 -0.68 5.83
C HIS A 203 -11.08 0.35 6.94
N VAL A 204 -10.94 -0.14 8.17
CA VAL A 204 -10.62 0.67 9.34
C VAL A 204 -9.11 0.59 9.62
N LYS A 205 -8.52 1.71 10.03
CA LYS A 205 -7.12 1.77 10.44
C LYS A 205 -6.94 1.08 11.80
N ILE A 206 -6.05 0.08 11.85
CA ILE A 206 -5.72 -0.67 13.07
C ILE A 206 -4.96 0.20 14.07
N HIS A 207 -3.79 0.69 13.67
CA HIS A 207 -2.85 1.42 14.54
C HIS A 207 -3.21 2.91 14.60
N ARG A 208 -3.96 3.33 15.63
CA ARG A 208 -4.46 4.71 15.81
C ARG A 208 -3.77 5.50 16.92
N ARG A 209 -3.10 4.82 17.85
CA ARG A 209 -2.44 5.43 19.02
C ARG A 209 -1.10 6.10 18.65
N PRO A 210 -0.49 6.88 19.56
CA PRO A 210 0.92 7.27 19.46
C PRO A 210 1.84 6.06 19.32
N LEU A 211 3.01 6.22 18.71
CA LEU A 211 3.97 5.13 18.53
C LEU A 211 4.49 4.59 19.87
N SER A 212 4.67 5.47 20.86
CA SER A 212 5.06 5.12 22.24
C SER A 212 4.15 4.06 22.87
N ASP A 213 2.86 4.10 22.55
CA ASP A 213 1.89 3.18 23.11
C ASP A 213 1.82 1.84 22.35
N GLN A 214 2.55 1.72 21.25
CA GLN A 214 2.47 0.61 20.29
C GLN A 214 3.78 -0.15 20.12
N VAL A 215 4.83 0.23 20.83
CA VAL A 215 6.14 -0.43 20.79
C VAL A 215 6.51 -0.81 22.23
N GLU A 216 6.95 -2.04 22.44
CA GLU A 216 7.23 -2.55 23.78
C GLU A 216 8.47 -1.89 24.37
N ASN A 217 9.55 -1.81 23.60
CA ASN A 217 10.82 -1.19 23.99
C ASN A 217 10.96 0.24 23.44
N TRP A 218 9.94 1.08 23.64
CA TRP A 218 9.88 2.42 23.05
C TRP A 218 11.08 3.30 23.36
N ASP A 219 11.54 3.35 24.61
CA ASP A 219 12.65 4.23 25.01
C ASP A 219 13.93 3.91 24.23
N ALA A 220 14.25 2.62 24.07
CA ALA A 220 15.40 2.18 23.28
C ALA A 220 15.26 2.57 21.79
N VAL A 221 14.05 2.48 21.23
CA VAL A 221 13.77 2.91 19.85
C VAL A 221 13.89 4.43 19.71
N TYR A 222 13.38 5.17 20.68
CA TYR A 222 13.46 6.62 20.73
C TYR A 222 14.93 7.08 20.75
N ASP A 223 15.72 6.54 21.67
CA ASP A 223 17.14 6.87 21.81
C ASP A 223 17.96 6.50 20.57
N THR A 224 17.62 5.38 19.91
CA THR A 224 18.29 4.94 18.68
C THR A 224 18.03 5.87 17.50
N LEU A 225 16.83 6.46 17.40
CA LEU A 225 16.44 7.32 16.28
C LEU A 225 16.70 8.80 16.52
N LYS A 226 16.82 9.23 17.78
CA LYS A 226 17.13 10.60 18.15
C LYS A 226 18.48 11.02 17.57
N GLY A 227 18.54 12.18 16.94
CA GLY A 227 19.75 12.68 16.26
C GLY A 227 20.06 12.02 14.91
N THR A 228 19.21 11.11 14.43
CA THR A 228 19.35 10.50 13.10
C THR A 228 18.45 11.19 12.07
N GLU A 229 18.65 10.92 10.78
CA GLU A 229 17.75 11.38 9.70
C GLU A 229 16.29 10.90 9.86
N TYR A 230 16.06 9.89 10.71
CA TYR A 230 14.77 9.30 10.99
C TYR A 230 14.09 9.82 12.27
N GLU A 231 14.69 10.79 12.96
CA GLU A 231 14.13 11.37 14.19
C GLU A 231 12.69 11.86 14.00
N SER A 232 12.40 12.44 12.83
CA SER A 232 11.05 12.92 12.48
C SER A 232 9.96 11.83 12.59
N PHE A 233 10.31 10.54 12.47
CA PHE A 233 9.36 9.43 12.61
C PHE A 233 8.87 9.23 14.03
N LEU A 234 9.57 9.73 15.05
CA LEU A 234 9.17 9.67 16.45
C LEU A 234 7.99 10.60 16.75
N HIS A 235 7.87 11.70 16.01
CA HIS A 235 6.93 12.79 16.28
C HIS A 235 5.81 12.93 15.24
N ALA A 236 5.94 12.26 14.10
CA ALA A 236 4.94 12.27 13.05
C ALA A 236 3.71 11.44 13.45
N ASP A 237 2.89 12.04 14.31
CA ASP A 237 1.55 11.59 14.65
C ASP A 237 0.55 12.14 13.62
N TYR A 238 -0.37 11.28 13.20
CA TYR A 238 -1.46 11.72 12.35
C TYR A 238 -2.34 12.65 13.19
N GLN A 239 -2.37 13.94 12.87
CA GLN A 239 -3.51 14.77 13.26
C GLN A 239 -4.71 14.30 12.44
N MET A 240 -5.44 13.30 12.94
CA MET A 240 -6.73 12.95 12.36
C MET A 240 -7.71 14.05 12.77
N GLN A 241 -8.13 14.88 11.81
CA GLN A 241 -9.42 15.53 11.95
C GLN A 241 -10.45 14.42 12.13
N GLN A 242 -11.18 14.46 13.24
CA GLN A 242 -12.28 13.53 13.50
C GLN A 242 -13.17 13.50 12.26
N GLU A 243 -13.24 12.35 11.59
CA GLU A 243 -14.30 12.11 10.62
C GLU A 243 -15.61 12.07 11.41
N THR A 244 -16.26 13.22 11.50
CA THR A 244 -17.67 13.31 11.85
C THR A 244 -18.41 12.51 10.79
N ILE A 245 -18.92 11.36 11.21
CA ILE A 245 -19.94 10.63 10.48
C ILE A 245 -21.19 11.53 10.52
N SER A 246 -21.50 12.17 9.40
CA SER A 246 -22.84 12.66 9.05
C SER A 246 -23.02 12.50 7.55
#